data_AF-A0A6P5JLC7-F1
#
_entry.id   AF-A0A6P5JLC7-F1
#
_cell.length_a   1.000
_cell.length_b   1.000
_cell.length_c   1.000
_cell.angle_alpha   90.00
_cell.angle_beta   90.00
_cell.angle_gamma   90.00
#
_symmetry.space_group_name_H-M   'P 1'
#
loop_
_entity.id
_entity.type
_entity.pdbx_description
1 polymer ?
#
loop_
_entity_poly.entity_id
_entity_poly.type
_entity_poly.pdbx_seq_one_letter_code
_entity_poly.pdbx_strand_id
1 'polypeptide(L)'
;MKCGQSFINQSNQLGRTCGDIGRNWIRSQATWLPGLYLTSAEVMTEEAVKKAVKKVHDKHLEEIETLKEEHKNELEERVKLTKQEMREIMEEEMRRENRAAEQRMVHRIQKILKECHDEKLQAIEEVRAEEQQIATELLNKQMRKNEEKILEVGILSHKTLEKSIKEVTGATKYQMSIAFNLSQKEKEEEVNQVLKETEKFHKAAIRKVYKKLTLTEDKLQEKTERLENMTQWKDFLEEELLETREAFQKYINSTFPMLAPGQAYFILPLRKKLPIDIEEYAEDNVRSFRS
;
A
#
# COMPACT_ATOMS: atom_id res chain seq x y z
N MET A 1 -19.37 -81.52 23.44
CA MET A 1 -20.59 -81.75 22.62
C MET A 1 -20.34 -83.02 21.81
N LYS A 2 -20.88 -84.13 22.29
CA LYS A 2 -22.06 -84.83 21.74
C LYS A 2 -21.74 -85.46 20.38
N CYS A 3 -21.55 -86.78 20.38
CA CYS A 3 -22.55 -87.76 19.89
C CYS A 3 -22.29 -88.04 18.40
N GLY A 4 -22.29 -89.25 17.87
CA GLY A 4 -22.61 -90.57 18.41
C GLY A 4 -21.85 -91.64 17.61
N GLN A 5 -21.63 -92.86 18.13
CA GLN A 5 -22.68 -93.88 18.30
C GLN A 5 -23.35 -94.15 16.94
N SER A 6 -23.42 -95.35 16.37
CA SER A 6 -23.34 -96.73 16.85
C SER A 6 -23.51 -97.60 15.57
N PHE A 7 -23.19 -98.89 15.42
CA PHE A 7 -23.86 -100.11 15.93
C PHE A 7 -23.39 -101.20 14.92
N ILE A 8 -22.74 -102.29 15.33
CA ILE A 8 -23.32 -103.60 15.72
C ILE A 8 -24.10 -104.30 14.59
N ASN A 9 -23.52 -105.39 14.07
CA ASN A 9 -24.13 -106.73 13.95
C ASN A 9 -22.99 -107.70 13.61
N GLN A 10 -22.41 -108.50 14.52
CA GLN A 10 -22.96 -109.62 15.31
C GLN A 10 -23.69 -110.70 14.49
N SER A 11 -23.53 -111.94 14.97
CA SER A 11 -24.26 -113.19 14.67
C SER A 11 -23.85 -113.92 13.38
N ASN A 12 -23.61 -115.24 13.32
CA ASN A 12 -23.69 -116.41 14.22
C ASN A 12 -22.76 -117.49 13.60
N GLN A 13 -21.86 -118.18 14.31
CA GLN A 13 -22.06 -119.32 15.21
C GLN A 13 -22.96 -120.47 14.71
N LEU A 14 -22.55 -121.69 15.09
CA LEU A 14 -23.25 -123.00 15.07
C LEU A 14 -23.09 -123.81 13.77
N GLY A 15 -22.78 -125.10 13.74
CA GLY A 15 -22.58 -126.18 14.72
C GLY A 15 -22.07 -127.42 13.93
N ARG A 16 -21.23 -128.32 14.47
CA ARG A 16 -21.63 -129.58 15.16
C ARG A 16 -22.81 -130.28 14.43
N THR A 17 -22.79 -131.54 13.99
CA THR A 17 -22.49 -132.84 14.63
C THR A 17 -22.56 -133.93 13.55
N CYS A 18 -21.72 -134.97 13.53
CA CYS A 18 -21.91 -136.29 14.20
C CYS A 18 -23.21 -137.06 13.85
N GLY A 19 -23.04 -138.33 13.47
CA GLY A 19 -24.07 -139.33 13.11
C GLY A 19 -23.55 -140.18 11.94
N ASP A 20 -22.70 -141.19 12.11
CA ASP A 20 -22.84 -142.45 12.86
C ASP A 20 -24.05 -143.31 12.44
N ILE A 21 -23.82 -144.63 12.40
CA ILE A 21 -24.74 -145.78 12.12
C ILE A 21 -24.72 -146.24 10.65
N GLY A 22 -24.39 -147.48 10.28
CA GLY A 22 -24.21 -148.70 11.06
C GLY A 22 -23.67 -149.87 10.22
N ARG A 23 -23.15 -150.86 10.96
CA ARG A 23 -22.56 -152.13 10.52
C ARG A 23 -23.63 -153.18 10.13
N ASN A 24 -23.14 -154.29 9.55
CA ASN A 24 -23.70 -155.66 9.52
C ASN A 24 -24.85 -155.89 8.49
N TRP A 25 -24.99 -157.02 7.79
CA TRP A 25 -24.45 -158.38 7.95
C TRP A 25 -24.80 -159.27 6.71
N ILE A 26 -24.09 -160.40 6.56
CA ILE A 26 -24.48 -161.69 5.91
C ILE A 26 -24.48 -161.72 4.35
N ARG A 27 -23.60 -162.44 3.64
CA ARG A 27 -23.31 -163.91 3.50
C ARG A 27 -24.39 -164.71 2.73
N SER A 28 -24.14 -165.01 1.45
CA SER A 28 -24.41 -166.30 0.75
C SER A 28 -24.13 -166.13 -0.75
N GLN A 29 -23.02 -166.68 -1.27
CA GLN A 29 -22.97 -167.96 -1.99
C GLN A 29 -24.05 -168.11 -3.08
N ALA A 30 -23.65 -167.93 -4.33
CA ALA A 30 -23.89 -168.89 -5.42
C ALA A 30 -22.94 -168.56 -6.59
N THR A 31 -21.99 -169.45 -6.78
CA THR A 31 -21.07 -169.56 -7.91
C THR A 31 -21.81 -169.89 -9.21
N TRP A 32 -21.19 -169.51 -10.34
CA TRP A 32 -20.88 -170.32 -11.54
C TRP A 32 -20.93 -169.46 -12.83
N LEU A 33 -19.74 -168.96 -13.21
CA LEU A 33 -19.05 -168.97 -14.54
C LEU A 33 -19.88 -168.96 -15.85
N PRO A 34 -19.28 -168.55 -17.00
CA PRO A 34 -18.30 -167.48 -17.22
C PRO A 34 -18.53 -166.65 -18.53
N GLY A 35 -18.00 -165.42 -18.54
CA GLY A 35 -17.32 -164.86 -19.72
C GLY A 35 -18.17 -164.21 -20.81
N LEU A 36 -18.52 -162.92 -20.66
CA LEU A 36 -18.87 -162.00 -21.76
C LEU A 36 -19.10 -160.54 -21.30
N TYR A 37 -18.15 -159.90 -20.62
CA TYR A 37 -18.28 -158.47 -20.27
C TYR A 37 -16.92 -157.77 -20.25
N LEU A 38 -16.47 -157.25 -21.40
CA LEU A 38 -15.33 -156.31 -21.46
C LEU A 38 -15.51 -155.14 -22.44
N THR A 39 -16.58 -155.08 -23.23
CA THR A 39 -16.85 -153.96 -24.16
C THR A 39 -17.91 -152.97 -23.66
N SER A 40 -18.68 -153.30 -22.62
CA SER A 40 -19.68 -152.37 -22.05
C SER A 40 -19.10 -151.39 -21.03
N ALA A 41 -17.96 -151.69 -20.41
CA ALA A 41 -17.33 -150.83 -19.41
C ALA A 41 -16.53 -149.67 -20.05
N GLU A 42 -15.86 -149.91 -21.18
CA GLU A 42 -15.12 -148.89 -21.93
C GLU A 42 -16.04 -147.89 -22.65
N VAL A 43 -17.19 -148.34 -23.15
CA VAL A 43 -18.21 -147.46 -23.73
C VAL A 43 -18.82 -146.55 -22.66
N MET A 44 -19.03 -147.07 -21.44
CA MET A 44 -19.55 -146.27 -20.32
C MET A 44 -18.51 -145.27 -19.78
N THR A 45 -17.20 -145.58 -19.84
CA THR A 45 -16.14 -144.62 -19.47
C THR A 45 -15.90 -143.57 -20.54
N GLU A 46 -15.94 -143.92 -21.83
CA GLU A 46 -15.88 -142.94 -22.92
C GLU A 46 -17.08 -141.99 -22.91
N GLU A 47 -18.30 -142.48 -22.67
CA GLU A 47 -19.48 -141.65 -22.55
C GLU A 47 -19.44 -140.75 -21.30
N ALA A 48 -18.90 -141.25 -20.19
CA ALA A 48 -18.68 -140.45 -18.99
C ALA A 48 -17.61 -139.36 -19.21
N VAL A 49 -16.53 -139.67 -19.93
CA VAL A 49 -15.49 -138.69 -20.31
C VAL A 49 -16.04 -137.67 -21.30
N LYS A 50 -16.80 -138.08 -22.32
CA LYS A 50 -17.47 -137.16 -23.26
C LYS A 50 -18.48 -136.26 -22.55
N LYS A 51 -19.25 -136.78 -21.58
CA LYS A 51 -20.15 -135.97 -20.74
C LYS A 51 -19.39 -135.03 -19.82
N ALA A 52 -18.26 -135.46 -19.24
CA ALA A 52 -17.41 -134.62 -18.41
C ALA A 52 -16.76 -133.49 -19.22
N VAL A 53 -16.24 -133.79 -20.42
CA VAL A 53 -15.65 -132.80 -21.35
C VAL A 53 -16.71 -131.81 -21.82
N LYS A 54 -17.92 -132.27 -22.19
CA LYS A 54 -19.03 -131.38 -22.52
C LYS A 54 -19.41 -130.48 -21.35
N LYS A 55 -19.57 -131.06 -20.15
CA LYS A 55 -19.90 -130.28 -18.94
C LYS A 55 -18.82 -129.27 -18.57
N VAL A 56 -17.54 -129.58 -18.78
CA VAL A 56 -16.43 -128.64 -18.58
C VAL A 56 -16.43 -127.57 -19.66
N HIS A 57 -16.69 -127.93 -20.92
CA HIS A 57 -16.81 -126.98 -22.02
C HIS A 57 -17.99 -126.01 -21.84
N ASP A 58 -19.16 -126.52 -21.47
CA ASP A 58 -20.38 -125.74 -21.20
C ASP A 58 -20.14 -124.79 -20.02
N LYS A 59 -19.49 -125.25 -18.95
CA LYS A 59 -19.07 -124.39 -17.84
C LYS A 59 -18.08 -123.31 -18.26
N HIS A 60 -17.09 -123.65 -19.08
CA HIS A 60 -16.15 -122.65 -19.60
C HIS A 60 -16.83 -121.65 -20.53
N LEU A 61 -17.84 -122.07 -21.30
CA LEU A 61 -18.65 -121.15 -22.10
C LEU A 61 -19.45 -120.20 -21.21
N GLU A 62 -20.10 -120.72 -20.17
CA GLU A 62 -20.80 -119.90 -19.16
C GLU A 62 -19.83 -118.91 -18.48
N GLU A 63 -18.66 -119.37 -18.05
CA GLU A 63 -17.60 -118.52 -17.46
C GLU A 63 -17.11 -117.43 -18.44
N ILE A 64 -16.95 -117.78 -19.73
CA ILE A 64 -16.57 -116.81 -20.77
C ILE A 64 -17.68 -115.77 -20.97
N GLU A 65 -18.95 -116.17 -20.93
CA GLU A 65 -20.08 -115.25 -21.06
C GLU A 65 -20.20 -114.32 -19.85
N THR A 66 -20.06 -114.83 -18.62
CA THR A 66 -20.06 -113.99 -17.42
C THR A 66 -18.91 -112.99 -17.42
N LEU A 67 -17.70 -113.44 -17.78
CA LEU A 67 -16.53 -112.56 -17.88
C LEU A 67 -16.71 -111.48 -18.96
N LYS A 68 -17.37 -111.80 -20.08
CA LYS A 68 -17.68 -110.81 -21.11
C LYS A 68 -18.63 -109.73 -20.61
N GLU A 69 -19.67 -110.09 -19.86
CA GLU A 69 -20.62 -109.12 -19.32
C GLU A 69 -19.99 -108.29 -18.18
N GLU A 70 -19.16 -108.90 -17.32
CA GLU A 70 -18.36 -108.18 -16.32
C GLU A 70 -17.43 -107.15 -16.98
N HIS A 71 -16.63 -107.57 -17.97
CA HIS A 71 -15.76 -106.64 -18.71
C HIS A 71 -16.55 -105.54 -19.42
N LYS A 72 -17.73 -105.85 -19.98
CA LYS A 72 -18.60 -104.84 -20.60
C LYS A 72 -19.11 -103.83 -19.58
N ASN A 73 -19.55 -104.28 -18.41
CA ASN A 73 -20.00 -103.40 -17.33
C ASN A 73 -18.85 -102.54 -16.79
N GLU A 74 -17.68 -103.12 -16.56
CA GLU A 74 -16.47 -102.38 -16.17
C GLU A 74 -16.09 -101.32 -17.22
N LEU A 75 -16.14 -101.67 -18.51
CA LEU A 75 -15.91 -100.71 -19.58
C LEU A 75 -16.94 -99.58 -19.55
N GLU A 76 -18.23 -99.88 -19.37
CA GLU A 76 -19.27 -98.85 -19.26
C GLU A 76 -19.08 -97.94 -18.04
N GLU A 77 -18.71 -98.49 -16.88
CA GLU A 77 -18.40 -97.71 -15.67
C GLU A 77 -17.16 -96.84 -15.86
N ARG A 78 -16.07 -97.39 -16.41
CA ARG A 78 -14.85 -96.65 -16.74
C ARG A 78 -15.15 -95.53 -17.74
N VAL A 79 -16.00 -95.77 -18.74
CA VAL A 79 -16.44 -94.74 -19.69
C VAL A 79 -17.27 -93.67 -18.99
N LYS A 80 -18.14 -94.01 -18.03
CA LYS A 80 -18.92 -93.03 -17.26
C LYS A 80 -18.02 -92.18 -16.36
N LEU A 81 -17.09 -92.80 -15.64
CA LEU A 81 -16.12 -92.12 -14.76
C LEU A 81 -15.23 -91.17 -15.55
N THR A 82 -14.61 -91.64 -16.64
CA THR A 82 -13.77 -90.79 -17.50
C THR A 82 -14.56 -89.63 -18.12
N LYS A 83 -15.83 -89.84 -18.52
CA LYS A 83 -16.71 -88.75 -18.96
C LYS A 83 -17.01 -87.74 -17.85
N GLN A 84 -17.14 -88.18 -16.61
CA GLN A 84 -17.35 -87.29 -15.47
C GLN A 84 -16.10 -86.49 -15.15
N GLU A 85 -14.95 -87.15 -15.03
CA GLU A 85 -13.64 -86.49 -14.82
C GLU A 85 -13.36 -85.46 -15.92
N MET A 86 -13.63 -85.81 -17.18
CA MET A 86 -13.48 -84.88 -18.31
C MET A 86 -14.39 -83.64 -18.17
N ARG A 87 -15.65 -83.82 -17.72
CA ARG A 87 -16.54 -82.67 -17.46
C ARG A 87 -16.02 -81.79 -16.33
N GLU A 88 -15.55 -82.38 -15.23
CA GLU A 88 -15.03 -81.63 -14.08
C GLU A 88 -13.78 -80.83 -14.46
N ILE A 89 -12.86 -81.42 -15.24
CA ILE A 89 -11.68 -80.73 -15.78
C ILE A 89 -12.10 -79.56 -16.67
N MET A 90 -13.02 -79.80 -17.61
CA MET A 90 -13.49 -78.75 -18.53
C MET A 90 -14.18 -77.60 -17.79
N GLU A 91 -14.99 -77.90 -16.77
CA GLU A 91 -15.61 -76.87 -15.93
C GLU A 91 -14.58 -76.05 -15.16
N GLU A 92 -13.55 -76.69 -14.59
CA GLU A 92 -12.52 -75.98 -13.84
C GLU A 92 -11.65 -75.12 -14.76
N GLU A 93 -11.32 -75.60 -15.96
CA GLU A 93 -10.65 -74.80 -16.99
C GLU A 93 -11.50 -73.58 -17.38
N MET A 94 -12.80 -73.76 -17.66
CA MET A 94 -13.70 -72.65 -17.94
C MET A 94 -13.78 -71.66 -16.78
N ARG A 95 -13.82 -72.12 -15.52
CA ARG A 95 -13.79 -71.23 -14.34
C ARG A 95 -12.48 -70.46 -14.23
N ARG A 96 -11.34 -71.06 -14.57
CA ARG A 96 -10.04 -70.37 -14.56
C ARG A 96 -9.97 -69.32 -15.66
N GLU A 97 -10.40 -69.65 -16.88
CA GLU A 97 -10.45 -68.71 -17.99
C GLU A 97 -11.39 -67.54 -17.72
N ASN A 98 -12.58 -67.81 -17.16
CA ASN A 98 -13.52 -66.76 -16.79
C ASN A 98 -12.96 -65.84 -15.70
N ARG A 99 -12.37 -66.39 -14.63
CA ARG A 99 -11.70 -65.58 -13.59
C ARG A 99 -10.58 -64.73 -14.16
N ALA A 100 -9.77 -65.26 -15.08
CA ALA A 100 -8.73 -64.50 -15.75
C ALA A 100 -9.30 -63.40 -16.65
N ALA A 101 -10.41 -63.65 -17.34
CA ALA A 101 -11.11 -62.64 -18.14
C ALA A 101 -11.70 -61.52 -17.26
N GLU A 102 -12.34 -61.85 -16.14
CA GLU A 102 -12.85 -60.91 -15.15
C GLU A 102 -11.72 -60.04 -14.59
N GLN A 103 -10.59 -60.62 -14.19
CA GLN A 103 -9.43 -59.86 -13.71
C GLN A 103 -8.89 -58.89 -14.77
N ARG A 104 -8.78 -59.32 -16.03
CA ARG A 104 -8.38 -58.44 -17.14
C ARG A 104 -9.38 -57.30 -17.34
N MET A 105 -10.67 -57.56 -17.17
CA MET A 105 -11.71 -56.54 -17.29
C MET A 105 -11.65 -55.55 -16.13
N VAL A 106 -11.52 -56.03 -14.89
CA VAL A 106 -11.35 -55.20 -13.69
C VAL A 106 -10.13 -54.30 -13.82
N HIS A 107 -8.99 -54.83 -14.25
CA HIS A 107 -7.78 -54.04 -14.45
C HIS A 107 -7.98 -52.95 -15.52
N ARG A 108 -8.64 -53.27 -16.64
CA ARG A 108 -8.97 -52.29 -17.68
C ARG A 108 -9.89 -51.19 -17.14
N ILE A 109 -10.93 -51.56 -16.41
CA ILE A 109 -11.87 -50.59 -15.79
C ILE A 109 -11.12 -49.70 -14.80
N GLN A 110 -10.28 -50.26 -13.93
CA GLN A 110 -9.47 -49.49 -12.98
C GLN A 110 -8.53 -48.52 -13.68
N LYS A 111 -7.90 -48.94 -14.78
CA LYS A 111 -7.04 -48.09 -15.59
C LYS A 111 -7.82 -46.91 -16.17
N ILE A 112 -8.97 -47.17 -16.79
CA ILE A 112 -9.85 -46.13 -17.36
C ILE A 112 -10.35 -45.17 -16.27
N LEU A 113 -10.72 -45.69 -15.09
CA LEU A 113 -11.17 -44.86 -13.97
C LEU A 113 -10.06 -43.93 -13.49
N LYS A 114 -8.81 -44.42 -13.44
CA LYS A 114 -7.67 -43.60 -13.09
C LYS A 114 -7.41 -42.51 -14.14
N GLU A 115 -7.38 -42.88 -15.41
CA GLU A 115 -7.19 -41.92 -16.52
C GLU A 115 -8.28 -40.85 -16.51
N CYS A 116 -9.56 -41.22 -16.37
CA CYS A 116 -10.67 -40.27 -16.25
C CYS A 116 -10.57 -39.38 -15.00
N HIS A 117 -10.08 -39.92 -13.88
CA HIS A 117 -9.83 -39.12 -12.68
C HIS A 117 -8.73 -38.08 -12.90
N ASP A 118 -7.63 -38.50 -13.52
CA ASP A 118 -6.49 -37.62 -13.84
C ASP A 118 -6.92 -36.52 -14.83
N GLU A 119 -7.66 -36.86 -15.88
CA GLU A 119 -8.25 -35.90 -16.83
C GLU A 119 -9.21 -34.92 -16.14
N LYS A 120 -10.06 -35.40 -15.23
CA LYS A 120 -10.95 -34.53 -14.46
C LYS A 120 -10.16 -33.54 -13.60
N LEU A 121 -9.09 -33.98 -12.95
CA LEU A 121 -8.24 -33.11 -12.14
C LEU A 121 -7.54 -32.07 -13.00
N GLN A 122 -7.02 -32.45 -14.17
CA GLN A 122 -6.42 -31.52 -15.12
C GLN A 122 -7.42 -30.47 -15.59
N ALA A 123 -8.63 -30.89 -16.00
CA ALA A 123 -9.68 -29.96 -16.41
C ALA A 123 -10.10 -28.99 -15.29
N ILE A 124 -10.19 -29.46 -14.04
CA ILE A 124 -10.48 -28.59 -12.89
C ILE A 124 -9.35 -27.58 -12.67
N GLU A 125 -8.09 -28.01 -12.78
CA GLU A 125 -6.94 -27.13 -12.55
C GLU A 125 -6.82 -26.08 -13.67
N GLU A 126 -7.08 -26.45 -14.92
CA GLU A 126 -7.14 -25.53 -16.05
C GLU A 126 -8.23 -24.47 -15.85
N VAL A 127 -9.45 -24.88 -15.49
CA VAL A 127 -10.56 -23.94 -15.20
C VAL A 127 -10.21 -23.02 -14.04
N ARG A 128 -9.60 -23.54 -12.96
CA ARG A 128 -9.17 -22.70 -11.84
C ARG A 128 -8.09 -21.69 -12.26
N ALA A 129 -7.13 -22.11 -13.09
CA ALA A 129 -6.09 -21.22 -13.59
C ALA A 129 -6.69 -20.10 -14.46
N GLU A 130 -7.65 -20.42 -15.32
CA GLU A 130 -8.39 -19.43 -16.12
C GLU A 130 -9.20 -18.47 -15.23
N GLU A 131 -9.94 -18.98 -14.24
CA GLU A 131 -10.69 -18.16 -13.29
C GLU A 131 -9.77 -17.20 -12.51
N GLN A 132 -8.61 -17.69 -12.05
CA GLN A 132 -7.61 -16.87 -11.38
C GLN A 132 -7.05 -15.79 -12.31
N GLN A 133 -6.72 -16.13 -13.55
CA GLN A 133 -6.27 -15.16 -14.55
C GLN A 133 -7.32 -14.07 -14.76
N ILE A 134 -8.58 -14.44 -15.02
CA ILE A 134 -9.68 -13.48 -15.20
C ILE A 134 -9.85 -12.60 -13.96
N ALA A 135 -9.82 -13.18 -12.75
CA ALA A 135 -9.94 -12.43 -11.51
C ALA A 135 -8.80 -11.40 -11.35
N THR A 136 -7.56 -11.81 -11.62
CA THR A 136 -6.40 -10.90 -11.56
C THR A 136 -6.45 -9.81 -12.63
N GLU A 137 -6.88 -10.12 -13.85
CA GLU A 137 -7.06 -9.13 -14.92
C GLU A 137 -8.14 -8.10 -14.57
N LEU A 138 -9.27 -8.55 -14.03
CA LEU A 138 -10.35 -7.67 -13.57
C LEU A 138 -9.89 -6.77 -12.43
N LEU A 139 -9.16 -7.33 -11.46
CA LEU A 139 -8.58 -6.57 -10.35
C LEU A 139 -7.60 -5.51 -10.86
N ASN A 140 -6.67 -5.89 -11.74
CA ASN A 140 -5.70 -4.97 -12.34
C ASN A 140 -6.38 -3.89 -13.19
N LYS A 141 -7.45 -4.22 -13.91
CA LYS A 141 -8.27 -3.25 -14.66
C LYS A 141 -8.96 -2.27 -13.71
N GLN A 142 -9.46 -2.74 -12.58
CA GLN A 142 -10.08 -1.88 -11.57
C GLN A 142 -9.05 -0.99 -10.88
N MET A 143 -7.87 -1.52 -10.55
CA MET A 143 -6.76 -0.75 -9.99
C MET A 143 -6.35 0.40 -10.92
N ARG A 144 -6.12 0.12 -12.21
CA ARG A 144 -5.80 1.15 -13.21
C ARG A 144 -6.86 2.25 -13.29
N LYS A 145 -8.15 1.88 -13.33
CA LYS A 145 -9.26 2.86 -13.32
C LYS A 145 -9.28 3.72 -12.05
N ASN A 146 -8.95 3.13 -10.90
CA ASN A 146 -8.90 3.86 -9.65
C ASN A 146 -7.68 4.80 -9.60
N GLU A 147 -6.53 4.37 -10.09
CA GLU A 147 -5.34 5.20 -10.24
C GLU A 147 -5.59 6.40 -11.15
N GLU A 148 -6.21 6.17 -12.31
CA GLU A 148 -6.62 7.23 -13.24
C GLU A 148 -7.55 8.26 -12.56
N LYS A 149 -8.57 7.78 -11.83
CA LYS A 149 -9.47 8.68 -11.06
C LYS A 149 -8.73 9.45 -9.98
N ILE A 150 -7.81 8.82 -9.26
CA ILE A 150 -7.01 9.49 -8.23
C ILE A 150 -6.14 10.58 -8.86
N LEU A 151 -5.51 10.30 -10.01
CA LEU A 151 -4.72 11.27 -10.75
C LEU A 151 -5.58 12.43 -11.26
N GLU A 152 -6.74 12.16 -11.85
CA GLU A 152 -7.68 13.18 -12.31
C GLU A 152 -8.15 14.10 -11.17
N VAL A 153 -8.60 13.50 -10.06
CA VAL A 153 -9.02 14.24 -8.85
C VAL A 153 -7.84 15.02 -8.27
N GLY A 154 -6.65 14.44 -8.25
CA GLY A 154 -5.42 15.11 -7.81
C GLY A 154 -5.08 16.35 -8.65
N ILE A 155 -5.13 16.23 -9.98
CA ILE A 155 -4.90 17.36 -10.90
C ILE A 155 -5.96 18.45 -10.71
N LEU A 156 -7.24 18.09 -10.57
CA LEU A 156 -8.32 19.05 -10.36
C LEU A 156 -8.21 19.78 -9.02
N SER A 157 -7.90 19.04 -7.96
CA SER A 157 -7.65 19.59 -6.62
C SER A 157 -6.47 20.56 -6.66
N HIS A 158 -5.35 20.16 -7.27
CA HIS A 158 -4.17 21.01 -7.40
C HIS A 158 -4.47 22.30 -8.16
N LYS A 159 -5.14 22.22 -9.32
CA LYS A 159 -5.56 23.40 -10.10
C LYS A 159 -6.48 24.33 -9.30
N THR A 160 -7.35 23.77 -8.47
CA THR A 160 -8.26 24.56 -7.62
C THR A 160 -7.49 25.26 -6.51
N LEU A 161 -6.56 24.56 -5.86
CA LEU A 161 -5.67 25.12 -4.86
C LEU A 161 -4.78 26.23 -5.45
N GLU A 162 -4.21 26.03 -6.64
CA GLU A 162 -3.42 27.05 -7.32
C GLU A 162 -4.21 28.32 -7.61
N LYS A 163 -5.48 28.20 -8.05
CA LYS A 163 -6.37 29.35 -8.25
C LYS A 163 -6.62 30.08 -6.94
N SER A 164 -6.99 29.35 -5.89
CA SER A 164 -7.21 29.91 -4.55
C SER A 164 -5.98 30.64 -4.02
N ILE A 165 -4.78 30.03 -4.15
CA ILE A 165 -3.51 30.66 -3.75
C ILE A 165 -3.27 31.95 -4.54
N LYS A 166 -3.50 31.96 -5.87
CA LYS A 166 -3.34 33.15 -6.71
C LYS A 166 -4.31 34.26 -6.29
N GLU A 167 -5.57 33.93 -6.02
CA GLU A 167 -6.59 34.87 -5.55
C GLU A 167 -6.20 35.47 -4.19
N VAL A 168 -5.83 34.64 -3.22
CA VAL A 168 -5.37 35.10 -1.89
C VAL A 168 -4.12 35.96 -2.01
N THR A 169 -3.14 35.56 -2.83
CA THR A 169 -1.91 36.33 -3.04
C THR A 169 -2.19 37.69 -3.71
N GLY A 170 -3.15 37.75 -4.63
CA GLY A 170 -3.61 39.00 -5.22
C GLY A 170 -4.27 39.91 -4.19
N ALA A 171 -5.18 39.36 -3.39
CA ALA A 171 -5.88 40.09 -2.34
C ALA A 171 -4.92 40.62 -1.26
N THR A 172 -3.94 39.82 -0.82
CA THR A 172 -2.96 40.26 0.18
C THR A 172 -2.03 41.34 -0.36
N LYS A 173 -1.57 41.23 -1.62
CA LYS A 173 -0.80 42.30 -2.27
C LYS A 173 -1.59 43.61 -2.35
N TYR A 174 -2.87 43.53 -2.71
CA TYR A 174 -3.74 44.70 -2.77
C TYR A 174 -3.94 45.33 -1.38
N GLN A 175 -4.23 44.52 -0.36
CA GLN A 175 -4.35 45.00 1.03
C GLN A 175 -3.05 45.63 1.55
N MET A 176 -1.90 45.00 1.28
CA MET A 176 -0.59 45.57 1.63
C MET A 176 -0.33 46.90 0.92
N SER A 177 -0.71 47.03 -0.35
CA SER A 177 -0.57 48.29 -1.08
C SER A 177 -1.45 49.40 -0.49
N ILE A 178 -2.68 49.09 -0.10
CA ILE A 178 -3.55 50.06 0.60
C ILE A 178 -2.93 50.47 1.93
N ALA A 179 -2.53 49.50 2.77
CA ALA A 179 -1.93 49.78 4.06
C ALA A 179 -0.66 50.63 3.93
N PHE A 180 0.20 50.33 2.96
CA PHE A 180 1.39 51.10 2.66
C PHE A 180 1.05 52.55 2.26
N ASN A 181 0.10 52.74 1.35
CA ASN A 181 -0.32 54.07 0.91
C ASN A 181 -0.95 54.88 2.06
N LEU A 182 -1.71 54.25 2.95
CA LEU A 182 -2.28 54.89 4.13
C LEU A 182 -1.17 55.34 5.09
N SER A 183 -0.25 54.44 5.46
CA SER A 183 0.87 54.80 6.33
C SER A 183 1.80 55.84 5.72
N GLN A 184 1.95 55.87 4.39
CA GLN A 184 2.68 56.92 3.70
C GLN A 184 1.97 58.28 3.83
N LYS A 185 0.66 58.32 3.58
CA LYS A 185 -0.14 59.54 3.74
C LYS A 185 -0.13 60.05 5.18
N GLU A 186 -0.29 59.17 6.17
CA GLU A 186 -0.21 59.55 7.58
C GLU A 186 1.13 60.20 7.91
N LYS A 187 2.25 59.63 7.44
CA LYS A 187 3.58 60.25 7.62
C LYS A 187 3.72 61.59 6.91
N GLU A 188 3.20 61.71 5.69
CA GLU A 188 3.20 62.98 4.96
C GLU A 188 2.37 64.05 5.68
N GLU A 189 1.23 63.67 6.26
CA GLU A 189 0.37 64.54 7.07
C GLU A 189 1.05 64.95 8.39
N GLU A 190 1.68 64.02 9.10
CA GLU A 190 2.46 64.31 10.32
C GLU A 190 3.59 65.29 10.03
N VAL A 191 4.39 65.05 8.98
CA VAL A 191 5.47 65.95 8.56
C VAL A 191 4.92 67.32 8.18
N ASN A 192 3.82 67.38 7.42
CA ASN A 192 3.18 68.64 7.06
C ASN A 192 2.65 69.41 8.27
N GLN A 193 2.12 68.71 9.28
CA GLN A 193 1.65 69.32 10.51
C GLN A 193 2.82 69.91 11.31
N VAL A 194 3.90 69.16 11.48
CA VAL A 194 5.13 69.63 12.15
C VAL A 194 5.72 70.84 11.41
N LEU A 195 5.75 70.82 10.07
CA LEU A 195 6.20 71.96 9.27
C LEU A 195 5.33 73.19 9.52
N LYS A 196 4.00 73.06 9.48
CA LYS A 196 3.07 74.17 9.75
C LYS A 196 3.23 74.74 11.17
N GLU A 197 3.43 73.89 12.17
CA GLU A 197 3.67 74.31 13.55
C GLU A 197 5.01 75.06 13.68
N THR A 198 6.07 74.53 13.07
CA THR A 198 7.40 75.16 13.04
C THR A 198 7.37 76.50 12.31
N GLU A 199 6.65 76.60 11.18
CA GLU A 199 6.43 77.86 10.47
C GLU A 199 5.70 78.89 11.32
N LYS A 200 4.65 78.50 12.05
CA LYS A 200 3.92 79.39 12.96
C LYS A 200 4.85 79.93 14.05
N PHE A 201 5.65 79.06 14.65
CA PHE A 201 6.64 79.44 15.65
C PHE A 201 7.68 80.41 15.07
N HIS A 202 8.24 80.09 13.89
CA HIS A 202 9.22 80.93 13.22
C HIS A 202 8.65 82.31 12.85
N LYS A 203 7.43 82.37 12.30
CA LYS A 203 6.73 83.64 12.02
C LYS A 203 6.50 84.46 13.29
N ALA A 204 6.17 83.83 14.42
CA ALA A 204 6.03 84.52 15.71
C ALA A 204 7.37 85.07 16.21
N ALA A 205 8.46 84.30 16.05
CA ALA A 205 9.81 84.73 16.39
C ALA A 205 10.26 85.94 15.55
N ILE A 206 10.04 85.90 14.22
CA ILE A 206 10.30 87.04 13.31
C ILE A 206 9.51 88.28 13.76
N ARG A 207 8.20 88.16 14.03
CA ARG A 207 7.40 89.29 14.51
C ARG A 207 7.94 89.89 15.81
N LYS A 208 8.44 89.05 16.72
CA LYS A 208 9.04 89.52 17.98
C LYS A 208 10.33 90.30 17.73
N VAL A 209 11.19 89.84 16.83
CA VAL A 209 12.40 90.55 16.42
C VAL A 209 12.04 91.86 15.73
N TYR A 210 11.07 91.85 14.80
CA TYR A 210 10.60 93.03 14.11
C TYR A 210 10.08 94.11 15.07
N LYS A 211 9.24 93.73 16.06
CA LYS A 211 8.78 94.68 17.10
C LYS A 211 9.90 95.30 17.92
N LYS A 212 10.97 94.54 18.19
CA LYS A 212 12.15 95.09 18.89
C LYS A 212 12.89 96.07 17.99
N LEU A 213 13.04 95.73 16.72
CA LEU A 213 13.69 96.58 15.72
C LEU A 213 12.96 97.91 15.55
N THR A 214 11.63 97.90 15.36
CA THR A 214 10.84 99.13 15.25
C THR A 214 10.94 99.99 16.50
N LEU A 215 10.90 99.38 17.70
CA LEU A 215 11.06 100.12 18.95
C LEU A 215 12.46 100.76 19.09
N THR A 216 13.51 100.08 18.62
CA THR A 216 14.85 100.67 18.60
C THR A 216 14.98 101.75 17.54
N GLU A 217 14.30 101.61 16.41
CA GLU A 217 14.26 102.59 15.33
C GLU A 217 13.53 103.86 15.77
N ASP A 218 12.36 103.74 16.41
CA ASP A 218 11.62 104.87 17.01
C ASP A 218 12.47 105.63 18.03
N LYS A 219 13.17 104.90 18.91
CA LYS A 219 14.10 105.49 19.88
C LYS A 219 15.26 106.20 19.19
N LEU A 220 15.79 105.62 18.12
CA LEU A 220 16.89 106.22 17.37
C LEU A 220 16.40 107.49 16.68
N GLN A 221 15.20 107.47 16.09
CA GLN A 221 14.56 108.64 15.50
C GLN A 221 14.33 109.75 16.54
N GLU A 222 13.81 109.42 17.73
CA GLU A 222 13.66 110.38 18.85
C GLU A 222 15.00 111.03 19.21
N LYS A 223 16.08 110.25 19.28
CA LYS A 223 17.42 110.78 19.54
C LYS A 223 17.91 111.67 18.40
N THR A 224 17.69 111.29 17.16
CA THR A 224 18.04 112.09 15.98
C THR A 224 17.28 113.42 15.98
N GLU A 225 15.97 113.42 16.23
CA GLU A 225 15.15 114.65 16.33
C GLU A 225 15.63 115.56 17.48
N ARG A 226 15.98 114.98 18.63
CA ARG A 226 16.57 115.74 19.74
C ARG A 226 17.91 116.35 19.36
N LEU A 227 18.79 115.60 18.68
CA LEU A 227 20.08 116.11 18.19
C LEU A 227 19.89 117.21 17.15
N GLU A 228 18.91 117.09 16.26
CA GLU A 228 18.55 118.11 15.28
C GLU A 228 18.11 119.41 15.97
N ASN A 229 17.18 119.32 16.93
CA ASN A 229 16.76 120.48 17.72
C ASN A 229 17.95 121.11 18.48
N MET A 230 18.82 120.29 19.09
CA MET A 230 20.02 120.79 19.77
C MET A 230 20.98 121.49 18.79
N THR A 231 21.10 120.99 17.56
CA THR A 231 21.91 121.62 16.51
C THR A 231 21.31 122.95 16.08
N GLN A 232 20.00 123.03 15.87
CA GLN A 232 19.32 124.30 15.55
C GLN A 232 19.45 125.34 16.67
N TRP A 233 19.28 124.93 17.93
CA TRP A 233 19.53 125.83 19.08
C TRP A 233 20.97 126.29 19.16
N LYS A 234 21.93 125.40 18.89
CA LYS A 234 23.34 125.74 18.83
C LYS A 234 23.59 126.77 17.73
N ASP A 235 23.09 126.56 16.53
CA ASP A 235 23.30 127.45 15.39
C ASP A 235 22.66 128.83 15.63
N PHE A 236 21.43 128.88 16.20
CA PHE A 236 20.77 130.12 16.60
C PHE A 236 21.59 130.90 17.65
N LEU A 237 22.08 130.22 18.69
CA LEU A 237 22.91 130.85 19.72
C LEU A 237 24.26 131.30 19.17
N GLU A 238 24.85 130.56 18.22
CA GLU A 238 26.07 130.97 17.53
C GLU A 238 25.85 132.20 16.66
N GLU A 239 24.68 132.33 16.00
CA GLU A 239 24.28 133.51 15.23
C GLU A 239 24.04 134.73 16.13
N GLU A 240 23.26 134.61 17.21
CA GLU A 240 23.03 135.71 18.17
C GLU A 240 24.34 136.17 18.85
N LEU A 241 25.22 135.23 19.20
CA LEU A 241 26.57 135.54 19.69
C LEU A 241 27.42 136.27 18.65
N LEU A 242 27.28 135.94 17.37
CA LEU A 242 27.98 136.64 16.29
C LEU A 242 27.43 138.07 16.13
N GLU A 243 26.12 138.24 16.11
CA GLU A 243 25.45 139.55 16.01
C GLU A 243 25.80 140.47 17.19
N THR A 244 25.71 139.97 18.43
CA THR A 244 26.09 140.74 19.62
C THR A 244 27.57 141.12 19.58
N ARG A 245 28.44 140.21 19.14
CA ARG A 245 29.86 140.48 18.95
C ARG A 245 30.10 141.58 17.92
N GLU A 246 29.41 141.54 16.78
CA GLU A 246 29.48 142.58 15.76
C GLU A 246 28.97 143.93 16.29
N ALA A 247 27.89 143.93 17.07
CA ALA A 247 27.36 145.12 17.72
C ALA A 247 28.33 145.72 18.75
N PHE A 248 28.94 144.89 19.61
CA PHE A 248 29.99 145.32 20.54
C PHE A 248 31.22 145.86 19.79
N GLN A 249 31.64 145.21 18.72
CA GLN A 249 32.76 145.69 17.91
C GLN A 249 32.42 147.05 17.28
N LYS A 250 31.19 147.24 16.77
CA LYS A 250 30.70 148.55 16.30
C LYS A 250 30.72 149.60 17.41
N TYR A 251 30.25 149.28 18.62
CA TYR A 251 30.27 150.19 19.78
C TYR A 251 31.70 150.57 20.23
N ILE A 252 32.62 149.60 20.28
CA ILE A 252 34.02 149.86 20.59
C ILE A 252 34.64 150.78 19.54
N ASN A 253 34.41 150.48 18.27
CA ASN A 253 34.90 151.30 17.16
C ASN A 253 34.33 152.73 17.21
N SER A 254 33.07 152.92 17.61
CA SER A 254 32.46 154.25 17.74
C SER A 254 32.92 155.03 18.97
N THR A 255 33.13 154.36 20.10
CA THR A 255 33.46 155.01 21.40
C THR A 255 34.96 155.25 21.56
N PHE A 256 35.79 154.36 20.99
CA PHE A 256 37.25 154.40 21.07
C PHE A 256 37.87 154.28 19.67
N PRO A 257 37.72 155.31 18.80
CA PRO A 257 38.21 155.28 17.41
C PRO A 257 39.74 155.21 17.28
N MET A 258 40.47 155.41 18.39
CA MET A 258 41.93 155.30 18.47
C MET A 258 42.42 153.85 18.60
N LEU A 259 41.52 152.88 18.87
CA LEU A 259 41.86 151.46 18.93
C LEU A 259 41.86 150.87 17.51
N ALA A 260 42.94 150.20 17.13
CA ALA A 260 43.03 149.51 15.85
C ALA A 260 42.07 148.30 15.81
N PRO A 261 41.49 147.95 14.64
CA PRO A 261 40.63 146.78 14.50
C PRO A 261 41.34 145.53 15.03
N GLY A 262 40.74 144.85 16.02
CA GLY A 262 41.34 143.67 16.65
C GLY A 262 41.95 143.88 18.04
N GLN A 263 42.29 145.12 18.45
CA GLN A 263 42.93 145.35 19.76
C GLN A 263 42.02 145.04 20.96
N ALA A 264 40.71 145.13 20.81
CA ALA A 264 39.74 144.86 21.89
C ALA A 264 39.21 143.41 21.89
N TYR A 265 39.78 142.51 21.09
CA TYR A 265 39.29 141.12 20.99
C TYR A 265 39.37 140.34 22.31
N PHE A 266 40.27 140.73 23.22
CA PHE A 266 40.42 140.09 24.54
C PHE A 266 39.21 140.33 25.47
N ILE A 267 38.41 141.36 25.21
CA ILE A 267 37.20 141.68 25.99
C ILE A 267 36.05 140.73 25.61
N LEU A 268 36.07 140.21 24.38
CA LEU A 268 35.04 139.31 23.87
C LEU A 268 35.44 137.85 24.16
N PRO A 269 34.51 137.00 24.63
CA PRO A 269 34.80 135.59 24.88
C PRO A 269 35.46 134.91 23.65
N LEU A 270 36.50 134.11 23.92
CA LEU A 270 37.22 133.32 22.92
C LEU A 270 36.29 132.23 22.36
N ARG A 271 36.29 132.02 21.03
CA ARG A 271 35.68 130.81 20.47
C ARG A 271 36.48 129.60 20.95
N LYS A 272 35.87 128.69 21.69
CA LYS A 272 36.38 127.32 21.74
C LYS A 272 36.14 126.72 20.35
N LYS A 273 37.21 126.39 19.62
CA LYS A 273 37.07 125.56 18.41
C LYS A 273 36.45 124.23 18.83
N LEU A 274 35.64 123.63 17.96
CA LEU A 274 35.13 122.28 18.15
C LEU A 274 36.35 121.36 18.43
N PRO A 275 36.35 120.53 19.49
CA PRO A 275 37.39 119.54 19.70
C PRO A 275 37.51 118.66 18.46
N ILE A 276 38.74 118.45 17.97
CA ILE A 276 39.04 117.68 16.76
C ILE A 276 38.79 116.16 16.96
N ASP A 277 38.56 115.71 18.20
CA ASP A 277 38.54 114.29 18.56
C ASP A 277 37.21 113.54 18.30
N ILE A 278 36.34 114.03 17.40
CA ILE A 278 35.10 113.29 17.03
C ILE A 278 35.35 112.36 15.82
N GLU A 279 36.46 112.48 15.11
CA GLU A 279 36.76 111.64 13.94
C GLU A 279 37.15 110.19 14.29
N GLU A 280 37.64 109.91 15.50
CA GLU A 280 38.15 108.56 15.85
C GLU A 280 37.04 107.54 16.21
N TYR A 281 35.81 107.99 16.53
CA TYR A 281 34.71 107.07 16.87
C TYR A 281 33.92 106.54 15.67
N ALA A 282 34.23 106.98 14.45
CA ALA A 282 33.53 106.53 13.24
C ALA A 282 34.06 105.18 12.71
N GLU A 283 35.30 104.80 12.99
CA GLU A 283 35.92 103.61 12.37
C GLU A 283 35.71 102.30 13.14
N ASP A 284 35.51 102.34 14.46
CA ASP A 284 35.40 101.11 15.27
C ASP A 284 34.01 100.43 15.23
N ASN A 285 32.96 101.15 14.85
CA ASN A 285 31.61 100.58 14.79
C ASN A 285 31.31 99.74 13.53
N VAL A 286 32.25 99.66 12.58
CA VAL A 286 32.07 98.86 11.35
C VAL A 286 32.52 97.39 11.54
N ARG A 287 33.34 97.07 12.56
CA ARG A 287 33.86 95.70 12.74
C ARG A 287 33.00 94.76 13.58
N SER A 288 32.04 95.24 14.36
CA SER A 288 31.30 94.39 15.30
C SER A 288 30.03 93.71 14.74
N PHE A 289 29.66 93.94 13.47
CA PHE A 289 28.43 93.38 12.88
C PHE A 289 28.65 92.20 11.91
N ARG A 290 29.86 91.62 11.87
CA ARG A 290 30.14 90.34 11.17
C ARG A 290 30.63 89.28 12.14
N SER A 291 29.70 88.61 12.84
CA SER A 291 29.86 87.26 13.38
C SER A 291 28.49 86.64 13.62
#